data_AF-A0A7L3DG61-F1
#
_entry.id   AF-A0A7L3DG61-F1
#
_cell.length_a   1.000
_cell.length_b   1.000
_cell.length_c   1.000
_cell.angle_alpha   90.00
_cell.angle_beta   90.00
_cell.angle_gamma   90.00
#
_symmetry.space_group_name_H-M   'P 1'
#
loop_
_entity.id
_entity.type
_entity.pdbx_description
1 polymer ?
#
loop_
_entity_poly.entity_id
_entity_poly.type
_entity_poly.pdbx_seq_one_letter_code
_entity_poly.pdbx_strand_id
1 'polypeptide(L)'
;MVAHSKVSADNAVADPRRLLDPPARDRSQARGYHGPGRPSTVQAHSNTHFRTFRSQADFSSITRASSLLDACGFYWGPLTVSAAHEKLKSEPEGTFLIRDSTQKNCFFAISVKTATGPTSIRINFQTGRFSLDGSKESFDCLFKLLEHYLSSPRKVLVTPLRKVRVQPLQELCRKSIVKTFGRENLNQIPLNPVLKDYLKSFPFQI
;
A
#
# COMPACT_ATOMS: atom_id res chain seq x y z
N MET A 1 -37.40 -32.38 -39.26
CA MET A 1 -37.49 -31.51 -40.46
C MET A 1 -36.47 -30.39 -40.27
N VAL A 2 -35.23 -30.56 -40.74
CA VAL A 2 -34.69 -30.00 -42.02
C VAL A 2 -34.77 -28.47 -42.00
N ALA A 3 -33.74 -27.76 -41.50
CA ALA A 3 -32.53 -27.30 -42.20
C ALA A 3 -32.80 -26.29 -43.32
N HIS A 4 -32.32 -25.05 -43.17
CA HIS A 4 -31.84 -24.24 -44.28
C HIS A 4 -30.73 -23.27 -43.80
N SER A 5 -29.49 -23.69 -44.04
CA SER A 5 -28.34 -22.83 -44.22
C SER A 5 -28.39 -22.19 -45.61
N LYS A 6 -27.90 -20.95 -45.75
CA LYS A 6 -27.43 -20.40 -47.02
C LYS A 6 -26.04 -19.80 -46.83
N VAL A 7 -25.13 -20.27 -47.68
CA VAL A 7 -23.76 -19.84 -47.93
C VAL A 7 -23.71 -19.28 -49.35
N SER A 8 -22.96 -18.20 -49.56
CA SER A 8 -22.14 -17.86 -50.75
C SER A 8 -21.05 -16.90 -50.23
N ALA A 9 -19.74 -17.14 -50.34
CA ALA A 9 -18.87 -17.29 -51.53
C ALA A 9 -18.92 -16.02 -52.41
N ASP A 10 -17.87 -15.35 -52.87
CA ASP A 10 -16.42 -15.58 -52.97
C ASP A 10 -15.76 -14.21 -53.24
N ASN A 11 -14.50 -14.00 -52.82
CA ASN A 11 -13.38 -13.87 -53.77
C ASN A 11 -12.07 -13.48 -53.06
N ALA A 12 -11.13 -14.41 -53.13
CA ALA A 12 -9.70 -14.19 -52.95
C ALA A 12 -9.07 -13.80 -54.30
N VAL A 13 -8.06 -12.94 -54.28
CA VAL A 13 -6.99 -12.93 -55.28
C VAL A 13 -5.66 -12.70 -54.56
N ALA A 14 -4.83 -13.74 -54.57
CA ALA A 14 -3.39 -13.75 -54.28
C ALA A 14 -2.63 -13.15 -55.50
N ASP A 15 -1.33 -12.87 -55.57
CA ASP A 15 -0.11 -13.52 -55.10
C ASP A 15 1.08 -12.64 -55.64
N PRO A 16 2.36 -13.07 -55.83
CA PRO A 16 3.48 -12.67 -54.97
C PRO A 16 4.81 -12.32 -55.70
N ARG A 17 5.91 -12.26 -54.90
CA ARG A 17 7.33 -12.60 -55.20
C ARG A 17 8.25 -11.59 -55.93
N ARG A 18 9.37 -11.30 -55.25
CA ARG A 18 10.80 -11.28 -55.69
C ARG A 18 11.63 -10.75 -54.49
N LEU A 19 12.56 -11.44 -53.79
CA LEU A 19 13.61 -12.44 -54.05
C LEU A 19 14.88 -11.87 -54.72
N LEU A 20 15.95 -11.70 -53.90
CA LEU A 20 17.43 -11.70 -54.13
C LEU A 20 18.00 -10.66 -55.15
N ASP A 21 19.12 -9.94 -54.96
CA ASP A 21 20.50 -10.23 -54.48
C ASP A 21 21.33 -8.93 -54.20
N PRO A 22 22.55 -9.00 -53.60
CA PRO A 22 23.46 -7.88 -53.28
C PRO A 22 24.53 -7.60 -54.38
N PRO A 23 25.17 -6.41 -54.40
CA PRO A 23 26.61 -6.29 -54.01
C PRO A 23 26.90 -4.87 -53.39
N ALA A 24 28.07 -4.44 -52.90
CA ALA A 24 29.46 -4.81 -53.06
C ALA A 24 30.26 -4.40 -51.80
N ARG A 25 31.38 -5.07 -51.58
CA ARG A 25 32.46 -4.62 -50.68
C ARG A 25 33.10 -3.36 -51.25
N ASP A 26 33.33 -2.36 -50.41
CA ASP A 26 34.54 -1.56 -50.56
C ASP A 26 35.22 -1.35 -49.20
N ARG A 27 36.54 -1.41 -49.27
CA ARG A 27 37.49 -1.60 -48.18
C ARG A 27 38.35 -0.34 -48.19
N SER A 28 38.14 0.55 -47.23
CA SER A 28 39.13 1.60 -46.96
C SER A 28 39.23 1.87 -45.46
N GLN A 29 40.45 1.74 -44.98
CA GLN A 29 40.91 1.86 -43.61
C GLN A 29 40.86 3.32 -43.14
N ALA A 30 40.46 3.54 -41.89
CA ALA A 30 41.09 4.56 -41.06
C ALA A 30 40.99 4.15 -39.59
N ARG A 31 42.14 3.81 -39.01
CA ARG A 31 42.34 3.56 -37.58
C ARG A 31 42.11 4.87 -36.81
N GLY A 32 41.08 4.90 -35.98
CA GLY A 32 40.94 5.88 -34.90
C GLY A 32 40.93 5.14 -33.56
N TYR A 33 42.02 5.25 -32.81
CA TYR A 33 42.09 4.77 -31.43
C TYR A 33 41.19 5.64 -30.54
N HIS A 34 40.06 5.08 -30.08
CA HIS A 34 39.29 5.62 -28.96
C HIS A 34 39.48 4.70 -27.76
N GLY A 35 39.93 5.29 -26.64
CA GLY A 35 40.20 4.61 -25.37
C GLY A 35 38.95 3.97 -24.76
N PRO A 36 39.11 3.14 -23.71
CA PRO A 36 38.02 2.38 -23.14
C PRO A 36 37.00 3.33 -22.50
N GLY A 37 35.84 3.46 -23.14
CA GLY A 37 34.68 4.11 -22.58
C GLY A 37 34.25 3.41 -21.29
N ARG A 38 34.11 4.20 -20.21
CA ARG A 38 33.46 3.81 -18.97
C ARG A 38 32.14 3.09 -19.28
N PRO A 39 31.79 1.99 -18.60
CA PRO A 39 30.43 1.50 -18.65
C PRO A 39 29.52 2.58 -18.07
N SER A 40 28.71 3.19 -18.93
CA SER A 40 27.56 3.98 -18.51
C SER A 40 26.68 3.06 -17.68
N THR A 41 26.73 3.25 -16.36
CA THR A 41 25.77 2.63 -15.45
C THR A 41 24.38 3.06 -15.90
N VAL A 42 23.65 2.13 -16.49
CA VAL A 42 22.21 2.27 -16.71
C VAL A 42 21.62 2.42 -15.32
N GLN A 43 21.45 3.66 -14.86
CA GLN A 43 20.68 3.94 -13.66
C GLN A 43 19.27 3.47 -13.98
N ALA A 44 18.92 2.29 -13.47
CA ALA A 44 17.54 1.87 -13.40
C ALA A 44 16.82 2.95 -12.58
N HIS A 45 16.17 3.88 -13.27
CA HIS A 45 15.29 4.83 -12.63
C HIS A 45 14.17 3.99 -12.03
N SER A 46 14.28 3.71 -10.74
CA SER A 46 13.20 3.11 -9.99
C SER A 46 12.03 4.07 -10.11
N ASN A 47 11.00 3.70 -10.87
CA ASN A 47 9.76 4.45 -11.05
C ASN A 47 8.90 4.39 -9.78
N THR A 48 9.53 4.63 -8.62
CA THR A 48 8.86 4.76 -7.34
C THR A 48 8.60 6.23 -7.06
N HIS A 49 7.42 6.53 -6.53
CA HIS A 49 7.08 7.87 -6.08
C HIS A 49 7.62 8.16 -4.67
N PHE A 50 8.35 7.21 -4.08
CA PHE A 50 9.02 7.32 -2.78
C PHE A 50 10.46 7.82 -2.94
N ARG A 51 10.88 8.71 -2.03
CA ARG A 51 12.29 9.03 -1.83
C ARG A 51 13.00 7.89 -1.11
N THR A 52 14.32 7.82 -1.28
CA THR A 52 15.19 7.01 -0.43
C THR A 52 15.04 7.42 1.04
N PHE A 53 15.12 6.43 1.93
CA PHE A 53 15.08 6.68 3.38
C PHE A 53 16.28 7.51 3.81
N ARG A 54 16.06 8.45 4.73
CA ARG A 54 17.12 9.35 5.23
C ARG A 54 18.00 8.68 6.28
N SER A 55 17.52 7.61 6.89
CA SER A 55 18.23 6.85 7.92
C SER A 55 17.72 5.42 8.01
N GLN A 56 18.53 4.54 8.61
CA GLN A 56 18.11 3.17 8.94
C GLN A 56 16.93 3.17 9.92
N ALA A 57 16.86 4.13 10.84
CA ALA A 57 15.77 4.24 11.80
C ALA A 57 14.43 4.55 11.10
N ASP A 58 14.45 5.43 10.10
CA ASP A 58 13.27 5.74 9.29
C ASP A 58 12.77 4.50 8.52
N PHE A 59 13.69 3.76 7.90
CA PHE A 59 13.39 2.51 7.21
C PHE A 59 12.75 1.48 8.16
N SER A 60 13.35 1.28 9.33
CA SER A 60 12.81 0.36 10.35
C SER A 60 11.43 0.78 10.83
N SER A 61 11.18 2.09 10.98
CA SER A 61 9.89 2.62 11.42
C SER A 61 8.78 2.37 10.41
N ILE A 62 9.05 2.60 9.12
CA ILE A 62 8.10 2.33 8.03
C ILE A 62 7.90 0.83 7.84
N THR A 63 8.96 0.03 7.91
CA THR A 63 8.87 -1.44 7.81
C THR A 63 7.99 -2.00 8.94
N ARG A 64 8.23 -1.57 10.18
CA ARG A 64 7.40 -1.94 11.33
C ARG A 64 5.94 -1.51 11.14
N ALA A 65 5.69 -0.30 10.64
CA ALA A 65 4.34 0.16 10.36
C ALA A 65 3.66 -0.73 9.31
N SER A 66 4.37 -1.11 8.24
CA SER A 66 3.86 -2.03 7.21
C SER A 66 3.47 -3.38 7.80
N SER A 67 4.34 -4.01 8.60
CA SER A 67 4.04 -5.32 9.21
C SER A 67 2.82 -5.27 10.13
N LEU A 68 2.63 -4.17 10.88
CA LEU A 68 1.46 -3.98 11.71
C LEU A 68 0.18 -3.73 10.87
N LEU A 69 0.29 -3.01 9.76
CA LEU A 69 -0.81 -2.80 8.81
C LEU A 69 -1.27 -4.12 8.19
N ASP A 70 -0.34 -5.00 7.81
CA ASP A 70 -0.67 -6.32 7.28
C ASP A 70 -1.46 -7.17 8.30
N ALA A 71 -1.19 -6.99 9.60
CA ALA A 71 -1.85 -7.72 10.69
C ALA A 71 -3.17 -7.09 11.18
N CYS A 72 -3.53 -5.86 10.79
CA CYS A 72 -4.65 -5.14 11.42
C CYS A 72 -6.03 -5.42 10.79
N GLY A 73 -6.05 -6.03 9.60
CA GLY A 73 -7.28 -6.41 8.90
C GLY A 73 -8.06 -5.27 8.23
N PHE A 74 -7.77 -4.00 8.51
CA PHE A 74 -8.39 -2.81 7.89
C PHE A 74 -7.43 -2.00 7.02
N TYR A 75 -6.25 -2.56 6.75
CA TYR A 75 -5.35 -2.10 5.70
C TYR A 75 -5.74 -2.73 4.37
N TRP A 76 -6.05 -1.89 3.38
CA TRP A 76 -6.49 -2.29 2.05
C TRP A 76 -5.38 -2.31 1.01
N GLY A 77 -4.14 -1.98 1.38
CA GLY A 77 -3.00 -1.96 0.47
C GLY A 77 -3.23 -0.97 -0.69
N PRO A 78 -2.88 -1.34 -1.94
CA PRO A 78 -2.99 -0.47 -3.10
C PRO A 78 -4.45 -0.30 -3.53
N LEU A 79 -5.18 0.54 -2.80
CA LEU A 79 -6.56 0.90 -3.08
C LEU A 79 -6.63 2.34 -3.59
N THR A 80 -7.34 2.57 -4.68
CA THR A 80 -7.52 3.94 -5.20
C THR A 80 -8.43 4.76 -4.28
N VAL A 81 -8.30 6.08 -4.34
CA VAL A 81 -9.15 7.00 -3.57
C VAL A 81 -10.63 6.75 -3.87
N SER A 82 -10.98 6.65 -5.16
CA SER A 82 -12.37 6.40 -5.59
C SER A 82 -12.90 5.06 -5.09
N ALA A 83 -12.13 3.98 -5.18
CA ALA A 83 -12.58 2.68 -4.66
C ALA A 83 -12.73 2.68 -3.13
N ALA A 84 -11.87 3.40 -2.40
CA ALA A 84 -12.01 3.59 -0.97
C ALA A 84 -13.27 4.40 -0.62
N HIS A 85 -13.56 5.45 -1.38
CA HIS A 85 -14.76 6.26 -1.21
C HIS A 85 -16.03 5.47 -1.47
N GLU A 86 -16.08 4.68 -2.54
CA GLU A 86 -17.25 3.82 -2.81
C GLU A 86 -17.48 2.79 -1.69
N LYS A 87 -16.42 2.17 -1.17
CA LYS A 87 -16.53 1.25 -0.02
C LYS A 87 -17.07 1.91 1.25
N LEU A 88 -16.79 3.19 1.44
CA LEU A 88 -17.21 3.95 2.63
C LEU A 88 -18.56 4.66 2.45
N LYS A 89 -19.07 4.75 1.22
CA LYS A 89 -20.25 5.55 0.87
C LYS A 89 -21.46 5.18 1.72
N SER A 90 -21.69 3.88 1.91
CA SER A 90 -22.78 3.29 2.67
C SER A 90 -22.44 2.93 4.11
N GLU A 91 -21.23 3.24 4.58
CA GLU A 91 -20.83 2.95 5.97
C GLU A 91 -21.25 4.10 6.92
N PRO A 92 -21.37 3.83 8.23
CA PRO A 92 -21.63 4.86 9.23
C PRO A 92 -20.53 5.93 9.28
N GLU A 93 -20.88 7.13 9.74
CA GLU A 93 -19.91 8.21 10.01
C GLU A 93 -18.81 7.74 10.97
N GLY A 94 -17.58 8.17 10.70
CA GLY A 94 -16.38 7.77 11.43
C GLY A 94 -15.83 6.41 11.03
N THR A 95 -16.49 5.68 10.11
CA THR A 95 -15.92 4.45 9.54
C THR A 95 -14.73 4.80 8.65
N PHE A 96 -13.61 4.11 8.82
CA PHE A 96 -12.38 4.42 8.09
C PHE A 96 -11.62 3.18 7.63
N LEU A 97 -10.71 3.36 6.66
CA LEU A 97 -9.78 2.34 6.23
C LEU A 97 -8.40 2.96 5.97
N ILE A 98 -7.35 2.14 6.05
CA ILE A 98 -5.99 2.54 5.67
C ILE A 98 -5.68 1.94 4.30
N ARG A 99 -4.97 2.70 3.46
CA ARG A 99 -4.54 2.28 2.12
C ARG A 99 -3.19 2.91 1.79
N ASP A 100 -2.58 2.41 0.72
CA ASP A 100 -1.45 3.09 0.10
C ASP A 100 -1.88 4.46 -0.41
N SER A 101 -0.97 5.42 -0.28
CA SER A 101 -1.12 6.72 -0.90
C SER A 101 -0.51 6.68 -2.30
N THR A 102 -1.18 7.31 -3.26
CA THR A 102 -0.67 7.49 -4.62
C THR A 102 0.13 8.80 -4.75
N GLN A 103 0.27 9.55 -3.66
CA GLN A 103 0.90 10.87 -3.64
C GLN A 103 2.40 10.75 -3.39
N LYS A 104 3.18 11.60 -4.09
CA LYS A 104 4.64 11.60 -4.01
C LYS A 104 5.14 11.72 -2.57
N ASN A 105 6.03 10.83 -2.14
CA ASN A 105 6.65 10.76 -0.80
C ASN A 105 5.68 10.55 0.36
N CYS A 106 4.52 9.95 0.12
CA CYS A 106 3.56 9.61 1.17
C CYS A 106 3.26 8.12 1.06
N PHE A 107 3.54 7.35 2.12
CA PHE A 107 3.35 5.90 2.10
C PHE A 107 1.88 5.52 2.23
N PHE A 108 1.17 6.14 3.17
CA PHE A 108 -0.17 5.70 3.57
C PHE A 108 -1.17 6.86 3.61
N ALA A 109 -2.44 6.53 3.43
CA ALA A 109 -3.55 7.45 3.61
C ALA A 109 -4.68 6.79 4.39
N ILE A 110 -5.43 7.61 5.14
CA ILE A 110 -6.68 7.24 5.79
C ILE A 110 -7.82 7.71 4.89
N SER A 111 -8.72 6.81 4.51
CA SER A 111 -10.01 7.21 3.96
C SER A 111 -11.08 7.02 5.03
N VAL A 112 -11.92 8.02 5.26
CA VAL A 112 -12.91 8.04 6.34
C VAL A 112 -14.23 8.62 5.85
N LYS A 113 -15.35 8.04 6.30
CA LYS A 113 -16.69 8.58 6.10
C LYS A 113 -16.94 9.72 7.09
N THR A 114 -17.19 10.92 6.60
CA THR A 114 -17.68 12.05 7.40
C THR A 114 -19.16 12.32 7.10
N ALA A 115 -19.77 13.25 7.85
CA ALA A 115 -21.12 13.76 7.58
C ALA A 115 -21.32 14.24 6.13
N THR A 116 -20.29 14.82 5.49
CA THR A 116 -20.36 15.32 4.10
C THR A 116 -19.99 14.26 3.05
N GLY A 117 -19.56 13.07 3.48
CA GLY A 117 -19.20 11.96 2.61
C GLY A 117 -17.78 11.42 2.87
N PRO A 118 -17.34 10.43 2.10
CA PRO A 118 -15.99 9.90 2.22
C PRO A 118 -14.92 10.95 1.85
N THR A 119 -13.90 11.10 2.70
CA THR A 119 -12.72 11.93 2.44
C THR A 119 -11.44 11.12 2.63
N SER A 120 -10.30 11.64 2.18
CA SER A 120 -8.98 11.02 2.36
C SER A 120 -7.98 12.00 2.97
N ILE A 121 -7.26 11.55 3.99
CA ILE A 121 -6.24 12.31 4.72
C ILE A 121 -4.91 11.56 4.58
N ARG A 122 -3.84 12.28 4.23
CA ARG A 122 -2.50 11.68 4.12
C ARG A 122 -1.90 11.43 5.50
N ILE A 123 -1.14 10.35 5.61
CA ILE A 123 -0.27 10.10 6.76
C ILE A 123 1.15 10.53 6.35
N ASN A 124 1.61 11.63 6.93
CA ASN A 124 2.96 12.14 6.74
C ASN A 124 3.93 11.35 7.62
N PHE A 125 5.15 11.16 7.11
CA PHE A 125 6.25 10.57 7.87
C PHE A 125 7.49 11.45 7.75
N GLN A 126 7.95 11.99 8.87
CA GLN A 126 9.11 12.87 8.93
C GLN A 126 9.87 12.63 10.22
N THR A 127 11.20 12.49 10.11
CA THR A 127 12.13 12.35 11.25
C THR A 127 11.67 11.29 12.26
N GLY A 128 11.39 10.06 11.78
CA GLY A 128 10.92 8.96 12.64
C GLY A 128 9.49 9.07 13.18
N ARG A 129 8.69 10.06 12.75
CA ARG A 129 7.34 10.29 13.30
C ARG A 129 6.26 10.36 12.23
N PHE A 130 5.08 9.85 12.58
CA PHE A 130 3.85 9.87 11.79
C PHE A 130 2.92 11.00 12.24
N SER A 131 2.31 11.71 11.29
CA SER A 131 1.27 12.71 11.55
C SER A 131 0.19 12.70 10.47
N LEU A 132 -1.00 13.22 10.78
CA LEU A 132 -2.01 13.48 9.76
C LEU A 132 -1.71 14.80 9.05
N ASP A 133 -2.05 14.88 7.77
CA ASP A 133 -1.93 16.12 7.01
C ASP A 133 -2.74 17.25 7.67
N GLY A 134 -2.10 18.41 7.85
CA GLY A 134 -2.68 19.55 8.59
C GLY A 134 -2.70 19.41 10.12
N SER A 135 -2.25 18.29 10.70
CA SER A 135 -2.14 18.13 12.15
C SER A 135 -0.78 18.57 12.69
N LYS A 136 -0.76 19.10 13.91
CA LYS A 136 0.46 19.40 14.69
C LYS A 136 0.92 18.21 15.54
N GLU A 137 0.08 17.20 15.69
CA GLU A 137 0.35 16.02 16.52
C GLU A 137 1.13 14.98 15.72
N SER A 138 2.19 14.45 16.33
CA SER A 138 3.03 13.42 15.70
C SER A 138 3.36 12.29 16.66
N PHE A 139 3.52 11.09 16.13
CA PHE A 139 3.64 9.85 16.89
C PHE A 139 4.81 9.02 16.37
N ASP A 140 5.51 8.31 17.25
CA ASP A 140 6.57 7.36 16.90
C ASP A 140 6.03 6.07 16.24
N CYS A 141 4.72 5.85 16.28
CA CYS A 141 4.06 4.68 15.72
C CYS A 141 2.73 5.05 15.06
N LEU A 142 2.51 4.54 13.84
CA LEU A 142 1.28 4.76 13.08
C LEU A 142 0.02 4.32 13.86
N PHE A 143 0.08 3.22 14.61
CA PHE A 143 -1.08 2.74 15.37
C PHE A 143 -1.37 3.56 16.63
N LYS A 144 -0.34 4.18 17.24
CA LYS A 144 -0.57 5.16 18.31
C LYS A 144 -1.27 6.41 17.78
N LEU A 145 -0.91 6.86 16.58
CA LEU A 145 -1.65 7.93 15.89
C LEU A 145 -3.12 7.53 15.71
N LEU A 146 -3.40 6.31 15.23
CA LEU A 146 -4.78 5.86 15.03
C LEU A 146 -5.57 5.80 16.34
N GLU A 147 -5.01 5.21 17.40
CA GLU A 147 -5.65 5.14 18.72
C GLU A 147 -5.95 6.51 19.32
N HIS A 148 -5.06 7.48 19.11
CA HIS A 148 -5.27 8.87 19.53
C HIS A 148 -6.51 9.46 18.87
N TYR A 149 -6.63 9.36 17.53
CA TYR A 149 -7.79 9.89 16.81
C TYR A 149 -9.08 9.10 17.06
N LEU A 150 -9.00 7.80 17.35
CA LEU A 150 -10.12 6.97 17.81
C LEU A 150 -10.65 7.36 19.19
N SER A 151 -9.73 7.73 20.08
CA SER A 151 -10.06 8.15 21.45
C SER A 151 -10.46 9.63 21.53
N SER A 152 -10.28 10.38 20.44
CA SER A 152 -10.57 11.81 20.41
C SER A 152 -12.07 12.11 20.63
N PRO A 153 -12.42 13.18 21.37
CA PRO A 153 -13.81 13.59 21.57
C PRO A 153 -14.54 13.96 20.29
N ARG A 154 -13.80 14.40 19.26
CA ARG A 154 -14.34 14.80 17.95
C ARG A 154 -14.82 13.62 17.11
N LYS A 155 -14.52 12.37 17.52
CA LYS A 155 -14.97 11.13 16.85
C LYS A 155 -14.69 11.12 15.34
N VAL A 156 -13.55 11.68 14.94
CA VAL A 156 -13.13 11.71 13.53
C VAL A 156 -12.93 10.29 13.01
N LEU A 157 -12.31 9.43 13.80
CA LEU A 157 -12.23 8.00 13.55
C LEU A 157 -13.07 7.30 14.63
N VAL A 158 -13.88 6.31 14.23
CA VAL A 158 -14.74 5.55 15.13
C VAL A 158 -14.53 4.07 14.98
N THR A 159 -14.70 3.52 13.77
CA THR A 159 -14.61 2.08 13.53
C THR A 159 -13.85 1.75 12.26
N PRO A 160 -12.92 0.78 12.30
CA PRO A 160 -12.18 0.38 11.10
C PRO A 160 -13.03 -0.52 10.19
N LEU A 161 -13.06 -0.21 8.90
CA LEU A 161 -13.60 -1.06 7.85
C LEU A 161 -12.59 -2.16 7.51
N ARG A 162 -12.78 -3.32 8.13
CA ARG A 162 -11.96 -4.52 7.90
C ARG A 162 -12.34 -5.24 6.60
N LYS A 163 -11.35 -5.87 5.95
CA LYS A 163 -11.53 -6.77 4.80
C LYS A 163 -12.44 -7.95 5.16
N VAL A 164 -12.19 -8.56 6.33
CA VAL A 164 -13.03 -9.59 6.94
C VAL A 164 -13.71 -8.97 8.15
N ARG A 165 -15.05 -8.91 8.13
CA ARG A 165 -15.85 -8.22 9.17
C ARG A 165 -15.78 -8.92 10.52
N VAL A 166 -15.83 -10.26 10.52
CA VAL A 166 -15.76 -11.06 11.75
C VAL A 166 -14.30 -11.27 12.12
N GLN A 167 -13.91 -10.81 13.31
CA GLN A 167 -12.56 -10.97 13.82
C GLN A 167 -12.39 -12.36 14.45
N PRO A 168 -11.20 -12.99 14.34
CA PRO A 168 -10.89 -14.18 15.11
C PRO A 168 -11.04 -13.91 16.61
N LEU A 169 -11.49 -14.91 17.38
CA LEU A 169 -11.63 -14.80 18.83
C LEU A 169 -10.33 -14.35 19.51
N GLN A 170 -9.19 -14.84 19.03
CA GLN A 170 -7.88 -14.44 19.56
C GLN A 170 -7.63 -12.94 19.44
N GLU A 171 -8.02 -12.30 18.33
CA GLU A 171 -7.88 -10.85 18.15
C GLU A 171 -8.79 -10.07 19.09
N LEU A 172 -10.04 -10.54 19.24
CA LEU A 172 -11.01 -9.95 20.18
C LEU A 172 -10.48 -10.01 21.62
N CYS A 173 -9.96 -11.18 22.03
CA CYS A 173 -9.33 -11.36 23.34
C CYS A 173 -8.12 -10.46 23.51
N ARG A 174 -7.22 -10.39 22.52
CA ARG A 174 -6.04 -9.50 22.56
C ARG A 174 -6.44 -8.05 22.76
N LYS A 175 -7.38 -7.55 21.95
CA LYS A 175 -7.90 -6.18 22.04
C LYS A 175 -8.48 -5.88 23.42
N SER A 176 -9.28 -6.80 23.96
CA SER A 176 -9.85 -6.66 25.31
C SER A 176 -8.77 -6.62 26.39
N ILE A 177 -7.77 -7.51 26.31
CA ILE A 177 -6.67 -7.58 27.27
C ILE A 177 -5.84 -6.29 27.23
N VAL A 178 -5.44 -5.84 26.03
CA VAL A 178 -4.64 -4.61 25.86
C VAL A 178 -5.41 -3.38 26.35
N LYS A 179 -6.73 -3.32 26.12
CA LYS A 179 -7.58 -2.24 26.62
C LYS A 179 -7.65 -2.19 28.14
N THR A 180 -7.76 -3.34 28.81
CA THR A 180 -7.91 -3.41 30.27
C THR A 180 -6.57 -3.25 31.00
N PHE A 181 -5.51 -3.92 30.55
CA PHE A 181 -4.21 -3.94 31.24
C PHE A 181 -3.24 -2.88 30.73
N GLY A 182 -3.38 -2.41 29.49
CA GLY A 182 -2.44 -1.52 28.85
C GLY A 182 -1.22 -2.24 28.27
N ARG A 183 -0.66 -1.69 27.19
CA ARG A 183 0.47 -2.29 26.45
C ARG A 183 1.76 -2.42 27.27
N GLU A 184 1.96 -1.52 28.24
CA GLU A 184 3.15 -1.49 29.09
C GLU A 184 3.15 -2.62 30.14
N ASN A 185 1.96 -3.12 30.52
CA ASN A 185 1.80 -4.11 31.59
C ASN A 185 1.66 -5.55 31.09
N LEU A 186 1.77 -5.80 29.77
CA LEU A 186 1.54 -7.14 29.19
C LEU A 186 2.48 -8.22 29.75
N ASN A 187 3.67 -7.85 30.22
CA ASN A 187 4.62 -8.79 30.82
C ASN A 187 4.16 -9.32 32.19
N GLN A 188 3.33 -8.57 32.91
CA GLN A 188 2.87 -8.88 34.27
C GLN A 188 1.67 -9.85 34.28
N ILE A 189 1.03 -10.04 33.13
CA ILE A 189 -0.14 -10.93 33.01
C ILE A 189 0.32 -12.39 33.19
N PRO A 190 -0.41 -13.21 33.98
CA PRO A 190 -0.09 -14.62 34.20
C PRO A 190 -0.45 -15.50 32.99
N LEU A 191 0.21 -15.25 31.85
CA LEU A 191 0.09 -16.04 30.62
C LEU A 191 1.40 -16.73 30.27
N ASN A 192 1.32 -17.82 29.51
CA ASN A 192 2.50 -18.47 28.96
C ASN A 192 3.24 -17.54 27.96
N PRO A 193 4.54 -17.79 27.67
CA PRO A 193 5.33 -16.94 26.79
C PRO A 193 4.73 -16.78 25.38
N VAL A 194 4.19 -17.84 24.79
CA VAL A 194 3.59 -17.82 23.44
C VAL A 194 2.43 -16.83 23.37
N LEU A 195 1.55 -16.85 24.38
CA LEU A 195 0.44 -15.91 24.46
C LEU A 195 0.93 -14.48 24.75
N LYS A 196 1.96 -14.30 25.57
CA LYS A 196 2.57 -12.97 25.78
C LYS A 196 3.13 -12.41 24.47
N ASP A 197 3.80 -13.23 23.67
CA ASP A 197 4.35 -12.82 22.38
C ASP A 197 3.24 -12.51 21.38
N TYR A 198 2.14 -13.27 21.40
CA TYR A 198 0.94 -12.95 20.63
C TYR A 198 0.35 -11.58 21.01
N LEU A 199 0.25 -11.26 22.30
CA LEU A 199 -0.22 -9.94 22.76
C LEU A 199 0.73 -8.82 22.31
N LYS A 200 2.04 -9.03 22.40
CA LYS A 200 3.09 -8.07 22.00
C LYS A 200 3.20 -7.88 20.49
N SER A 201 2.76 -8.86 19.69
CA SER A 201 2.81 -8.75 18.23
C SER A 201 1.97 -7.58 17.70
N PHE A 202 0.91 -7.21 18.42
CA PHE A 202 0.05 -6.07 18.09
C PHE A 202 -0.64 -5.54 19.36
N PRO A 203 0.06 -4.70 20.15
CA PRO A 203 -0.40 -4.27 21.46
C PRO A 203 -1.20 -2.97 21.35
N PHE A 204 -2.28 -3.02 20.58
CA PHE A 204 -3.17 -1.88 20.30
C PHE A 204 -4.64 -2.24 20.59
N GLN A 205 -5.43 -1.24 20.92
CA GLN A 205 -6.85 -1.36 21.27
C GLN A 205 -7.79 -1.24 20.05
N ILE A 206 -7.23 -1.10 18.85
CA ILE A 206 -7.95 -0.89 17.59
C ILE A 206 -8.37 -2.22 16.95
#